data_AF-A0A9P0LXR5-F1
#
_entry.id   AF-A0A9P0LXR5-F1
#
_cell.length_a   1.000
_cell.length_b   1.000
_cell.length_c   1.000
_cell.angle_alpha   90.00
_cell.angle_beta   90.00
_cell.angle_gamma   90.00
#
_symmetry.space_group_name_H-M   'P 1'
#
loop_
_entity.id
_entity.type
_entity.pdbx_description
1 polymer ?
#
loop_
_entity_poly.entity_id
_entity_poly.type
_entity_poly.pdbx_seq_one_letter_code
_entity_poly.pdbx_strand_id
1 'polypeptide(L)'
;MRLGLFFMDLDLMQRSLQQAEPLVELGADWQSRNCFNFNKALHCIAIRNFDTATDLLVSAIATFVCTEIMAYTDFIKYTVLCGALTLKRGDVKKLLIDNPEIQQALHYNSTLREYLFSLHECEYRLFYQRLADIEVMMKEDMLLHPHYRYYIKEMRITAYDQLLSTYMSLGVPYMASQFGVSEEFIEDEVSKFIAAGRLNYKIDKVSAKIVNVPLEKNSEVFKAVIKQGDLLLNHIHKLGRVINI
;
A
#
# COMPACT_ATOMS: atom_id res chain seq x y z
N MET A 1 -11.68 -19.70 -8.59
CA MET A 1 -10.70 -18.60 -8.74
C MET A 1 -10.90 -17.75 -9.99
N ARG A 2 -10.55 -18.18 -11.20
CA ARG A 2 -10.56 -17.30 -12.40
C ARG A 2 -11.92 -16.70 -12.75
N LEU A 3 -12.99 -17.48 -12.64
CA LEU A 3 -14.36 -16.98 -12.80
C LEU A 3 -14.69 -15.91 -11.75
N GLY A 4 -14.23 -16.08 -10.51
CA GLY A 4 -14.38 -15.07 -9.45
C GLY A 4 -13.59 -13.80 -9.74
N LEU A 5 -12.37 -13.90 -10.27
CA LEU A 5 -11.59 -12.74 -10.73
C LEU A 5 -12.28 -12.00 -11.88
N PHE A 6 -12.83 -12.74 -12.85
CA PHE A 6 -13.51 -12.14 -14.01
C PHE A 6 -14.76 -11.35 -13.62
N PHE A 7 -15.58 -11.89 -12.70
CA PHE A 7 -16.77 -11.20 -12.19
C PHE A 7 -16.49 -10.30 -10.98
N MET A 8 -15.23 -10.23 -10.51
CA MET A 8 -14.85 -9.56 -9.26
C MET A 8 -15.68 -9.99 -8.04
N ASP A 9 -16.06 -11.27 -8.00
CA ASP A 9 -16.79 -11.89 -6.88
C ASP A 9 -15.79 -12.34 -5.80
N LEU A 10 -15.66 -11.51 -4.76
CA LEU A 10 -14.74 -11.73 -3.64
C LEU A 10 -15.10 -12.99 -2.83
N ASP A 11 -16.39 -13.28 -2.65
CA ASP A 11 -16.85 -14.42 -1.86
C ASP A 11 -16.53 -15.75 -2.56
N LEU A 12 -16.74 -15.80 -3.88
CA LEU A 12 -16.39 -16.96 -4.68
C LEU A 12 -14.87 -17.20 -4.69
N MET A 13 -14.06 -16.13 -4.77
CA MET A 13 -12.61 -16.22 -4.67
C MET A 13 -12.17 -16.76 -3.29
N GLN A 14 -12.71 -16.20 -2.21
CA GLN A 14 -12.36 -16.64 -0.86
C GLN A 14 -12.70 -18.11 -0.63
N ARG A 15 -13.90 -18.56 -1.04
CA ARG A 15 -14.30 -19.98 -0.90
C ARG A 15 -13.38 -20.91 -1.69
N SER A 16 -13.01 -20.52 -2.91
CA SER A 16 -12.13 -21.36 -3.73
C SER A 16 -10.67 -21.35 -3.27
N LEU A 17 -10.19 -20.28 -2.62
CA LEU A 17 -8.90 -20.30 -1.92
C LEU A 17 -8.94 -21.23 -0.70
N GLN A 18 -9.98 -21.16 0.13
CA GLN A 18 -10.13 -22.00 1.32
C GLN A 18 -10.20 -23.50 0.97
N GLN A 19 -10.84 -23.85 -0.15
CA GLN A 19 -10.87 -25.23 -0.63
C GLN A 19 -9.53 -25.70 -1.20
N ALA A 20 -8.76 -24.78 -1.82
CA ALA A 20 -7.48 -25.12 -2.44
C ALA A 20 -6.32 -25.21 -1.43
N GLU A 21 -6.37 -24.45 -0.33
CA GLU A 21 -5.34 -24.43 0.71
C GLU A 21 -4.97 -25.83 1.25
N PRO A 22 -5.91 -26.68 1.69
CA PRO A 22 -5.58 -28.03 2.17
C PRO A 22 -5.04 -28.93 1.04
N LEU A 23 -5.50 -28.75 -0.20
CA LEU A 23 -5.04 -29.53 -1.35
C LEU A 23 -3.57 -29.21 -1.70
N VAL A 24 -3.15 -27.96 -1.48
CA VAL A 24 -1.76 -27.55 -1.66
C VAL A 24 -0.86 -28.17 -0.59
N GLU A 25 -1.33 -28.23 0.65
CA GLU A 25 -0.60 -28.85 1.77
C GLU A 25 -0.46 -30.37 1.65
N LEU A 26 -1.46 -31.04 1.06
CA LEU A 26 -1.47 -32.50 0.84
C LEU A 26 -0.47 -32.98 -0.21
N GLY A 27 0.19 -32.07 -0.94
CA GLY A 27 1.28 -32.40 -1.85
C GLY A 27 1.09 -31.90 -3.28
N ALA A 28 0.66 -30.64 -3.46
CA ALA A 28 0.59 -30.05 -4.80
C ALA A 28 1.99 -29.84 -5.40
N ASP A 29 2.07 -29.99 -6.72
CA ASP A 29 3.26 -29.70 -7.49
C ASP A 29 3.73 -28.25 -7.29
N TRP A 30 5.04 -28.03 -7.39
CA TRP A 30 5.66 -26.72 -7.17
C TRP A 30 5.01 -25.58 -7.98
N GLN A 31 4.69 -25.84 -9.25
CA GLN A 31 4.04 -24.87 -10.12
C GLN A 31 2.62 -24.52 -9.64
N SER A 32 1.85 -25.53 -9.22
CA SER A 32 0.50 -25.34 -8.68
C SER A 32 0.53 -24.53 -7.37
N ARG A 33 1.56 -24.72 -6.55
CA ARG A 33 1.77 -23.93 -5.33
C ARG A 33 2.08 -22.46 -5.63
N ASN A 34 2.92 -22.17 -6.62
CA ASN A 34 3.20 -20.78 -7.02
C ASN A 34 1.96 -20.10 -7.60
N CYS A 35 1.19 -20.81 -8.43
CA CYS A 35 -0.07 -20.25 -8.94
C CYS A 35 -1.12 -20.08 -7.86
N PHE A 36 -1.17 -20.94 -6.84
CA PHE A 36 -2.00 -20.72 -5.68
C PHE A 36 -1.60 -19.45 -4.92
N ASN A 37 -0.31 -19.28 -4.61
CA ASN A 37 0.20 -18.08 -3.94
C ASN A 37 -0.12 -16.81 -4.73
N PHE A 38 -0.04 -16.89 -6.06
CA PHE A 38 -0.38 -15.78 -6.93
C PHE A 38 -1.86 -15.40 -6.90
N ASN A 39 -2.75 -16.39 -7.01
CA ASN A 39 -4.19 -16.16 -6.86
C ASN A 39 -4.54 -15.61 -5.47
N LYS A 40 -3.85 -16.08 -4.42
CA LYS A 40 -3.99 -15.57 -3.06
C LYS A 40 -3.56 -14.11 -2.95
N ALA A 41 -2.45 -13.74 -3.58
CA ALA A 41 -1.99 -12.35 -3.63
C ALA A 41 -2.99 -11.42 -4.35
N LEU A 42 -3.57 -11.86 -5.47
CA LEU A 42 -4.58 -11.07 -6.19
C LEU A 42 -5.85 -10.86 -5.38
N HIS A 43 -6.31 -11.91 -4.68
CA HIS A 43 -7.40 -11.78 -3.74
C HIS A 43 -7.06 -10.80 -2.61
N CYS A 44 -5.84 -10.87 -2.06
CA CYS A 44 -5.37 -9.92 -1.04
C CYS A 44 -5.39 -8.47 -1.53
N ILE A 45 -5.00 -8.20 -2.79
CA ILE A 45 -5.12 -6.87 -3.41
C ILE A 45 -6.59 -6.43 -3.47
N ALA A 46 -7.48 -7.34 -3.90
CA ALA A 46 -8.91 -7.05 -4.04
C ALA A 46 -9.63 -6.77 -2.71
N ILE A 47 -9.10 -7.24 -1.57
CA ILE A 47 -9.62 -6.95 -0.23
C ILE A 47 -8.86 -5.81 0.49
N ARG A 48 -7.95 -5.10 -0.20
CA ARG A 48 -7.05 -4.06 0.34
C ARG A 48 -6.02 -4.54 1.37
N ASN A 49 -5.72 -5.83 1.44
CA ASN A 49 -4.63 -6.35 2.26
C ASN A 49 -3.33 -6.33 1.47
N PHE A 50 -2.74 -5.14 1.34
CA PHE A 50 -1.50 -4.96 0.58
C PHE A 50 -0.29 -5.59 1.27
N ASP A 51 -0.24 -5.65 2.61
CA ASP A 51 0.92 -6.18 3.35
C ASP A 51 1.19 -7.64 2.97
N THR A 52 0.16 -8.48 3.11
CA THR A 52 0.26 -9.90 2.75
C THR A 52 0.43 -10.11 1.24
N ALA A 53 -0.17 -9.25 0.41
CA ALA A 53 -0.02 -9.33 -1.04
C ALA A 53 1.44 -9.07 -1.43
N THR A 54 2.08 -8.04 -0.86
CA THR A 54 3.48 -7.71 -1.17
C THR A 54 4.42 -8.86 -0.82
N ASP A 55 4.28 -9.47 0.36
CA ASP A 55 5.14 -10.60 0.76
C ASP A 55 5.04 -11.79 -0.22
N LEU A 56 3.81 -12.10 -0.65
CA LEU A 56 3.55 -13.17 -1.61
C LEU A 56 4.06 -12.82 -3.02
N LEU A 57 3.91 -11.57 -3.46
CA LEU A 57 4.35 -11.13 -4.78
C LEU A 57 5.88 -11.05 -4.87
N VAL A 58 6.53 -10.50 -3.84
CA VAL A 58 8.00 -10.35 -3.81
C VAL A 58 8.68 -11.71 -3.79
N SER A 59 8.18 -12.67 -3.02
CA SER A 59 8.71 -14.04 -3.02
C SER A 59 8.48 -14.78 -4.36
N ALA A 60 7.48 -14.35 -5.14
CA ALA A 60 7.13 -14.96 -6.42
C ALA A 60 7.84 -14.33 -7.63
N ILE A 61 8.68 -13.31 -7.46
CA ILE A 61 9.36 -12.60 -8.57
C ILE A 61 10.16 -13.58 -9.43
N ALA A 62 11.12 -14.29 -8.82
CA ALA A 62 12.02 -15.22 -9.49
C ALA A 62 11.34 -16.51 -9.98
N THR A 63 10.10 -16.76 -9.57
CA THR A 63 9.38 -18.02 -9.80
C THR A 63 8.08 -17.83 -10.57
N PHE A 64 7.97 -16.70 -11.30
CA PHE A 64 6.79 -16.41 -12.09
C PHE A 64 6.60 -17.42 -13.24
N VAL A 65 5.56 -18.23 -13.14
CA VAL A 65 5.19 -19.24 -14.15
C VAL A 65 3.72 -19.11 -14.59
N CYS A 66 2.92 -18.32 -13.88
CA CYS A 66 1.46 -18.30 -14.03
C CYS A 66 0.99 -17.30 -15.09
N THR A 67 1.35 -17.55 -16.35
CA THR A 67 0.99 -16.74 -17.51
C THR A 67 -0.50 -16.78 -17.86
N GLU A 68 -1.24 -17.76 -17.33
CA GLU A 68 -2.68 -17.94 -17.56
C GLU A 68 -3.55 -16.86 -16.90
N ILE A 69 -3.00 -16.08 -15.95
CA ILE A 69 -3.75 -15.10 -15.17
C ILE A 69 -3.41 -13.68 -15.60
N MET A 70 -2.13 -13.37 -15.79
CA MET A 70 -1.69 -12.09 -16.32
C MET A 70 -0.33 -12.19 -17.00
N ALA A 71 0.00 -11.16 -17.78
CA ALA A 71 1.33 -11.01 -18.35
C ALA A 71 2.35 -10.65 -17.27
N TYR A 72 3.62 -11.00 -17.53
CA TYR A 72 4.73 -10.67 -16.63
C TYR A 72 4.86 -9.17 -16.35
N THR A 73 4.54 -8.33 -17.34
CA THR A 73 4.55 -6.86 -17.21
C THR A 73 3.55 -6.37 -16.17
N ASP A 74 2.35 -6.93 -16.15
CA ASP A 74 1.30 -6.58 -15.20
C ASP A 74 1.62 -7.11 -13.81
N PHE A 75 2.22 -8.30 -13.74
CA PHE A 75 2.71 -8.86 -12.49
C PHE A 75 3.72 -7.93 -11.82
N ILE A 76 4.75 -7.48 -12.55
CA ILE A 76 5.75 -6.58 -12.01
C ILE A 76 5.13 -5.23 -11.61
N LYS A 77 4.17 -4.72 -12.39
CA LYS A 77 3.41 -3.51 -12.04
C LYS A 77 2.71 -3.66 -10.69
N TYR A 78 1.96 -4.74 -10.44
CA TYR A 78 1.31 -4.96 -9.14
C TYR A 78 2.32 -5.12 -8.00
N THR A 79 3.43 -5.83 -8.23
CA THR A 79 4.48 -6.02 -7.24
C THR A 79 5.14 -4.70 -6.84
N VAL A 80 5.47 -3.83 -7.81
CA VAL A 80 6.05 -2.51 -7.55
C VAL A 80 5.05 -1.61 -6.84
N LEU A 81 3.79 -1.59 -7.26
CA LEU A 81 2.77 -0.73 -6.64
C LEU A 81 2.48 -1.14 -5.19
N CYS A 82 2.29 -2.44 -4.91
CA CYS A 82 2.07 -2.94 -3.56
C CYS A 82 3.33 -2.76 -2.70
N GLY A 83 4.50 -3.05 -3.26
CA GLY A 83 5.77 -2.90 -2.56
C GLY A 83 6.11 -1.45 -2.20
N ALA A 84 5.80 -0.49 -3.07
CA ALA A 84 5.98 0.94 -2.77
C ALA A 84 5.08 1.43 -1.61
N LEU A 85 3.94 0.77 -1.39
CA LEU A 85 2.99 1.14 -0.35
C LEU A 85 3.37 0.55 1.03
N THR A 86 3.80 -0.71 1.06
CA THR A 86 3.93 -1.46 2.32
C THR A 86 5.36 -1.60 2.83
N LEU A 87 6.34 -1.69 1.91
CA LEU A 87 7.73 -1.91 2.31
C LEU A 87 8.35 -0.62 2.84
N LYS A 88 9.24 -0.79 3.82
CA LYS A 88 10.08 0.31 4.30
C LYS A 88 11.12 0.66 3.24
N ARG A 89 11.60 1.91 3.24
CA ARG A 89 12.59 2.42 2.29
C ARG A 89 13.82 1.51 2.08
N GLY A 90 14.34 0.93 3.18
CA GLY A 90 15.48 0.01 3.11
C GLY A 90 15.17 -1.30 2.38
N ASP A 91 13.95 -1.80 2.52
CA ASP A 91 13.49 -3.05 1.89
C ASP A 91 13.07 -2.81 0.44
N VAL A 92 12.47 -1.66 0.14
CA VAL A 92 12.20 -1.21 -1.25
C VAL A 92 13.48 -1.22 -2.08
N LYS A 93 14.58 -0.70 -1.53
CA LYS A 93 15.87 -0.69 -2.24
C LYS A 93 16.33 -2.12 -2.55
N LYS A 94 16.40 -2.97 -1.53
CA LYS A 94 16.92 -4.33 -1.67
C LYS A 94 16.06 -5.24 -2.54
N LEU A 95 14.74 -5.18 -2.36
CA LEU A 95 13.80 -6.13 -2.96
C LEU A 95 13.28 -5.69 -4.33
N LEU A 96 13.18 -4.38 -4.57
CA LEU A 96 12.63 -3.83 -5.82
C LEU A 96 13.70 -3.17 -6.68
N ILE A 97 14.47 -2.23 -6.14
CA ILE A 97 15.40 -1.42 -6.94
C ILE A 97 16.62 -2.23 -7.36
N ASP A 98 17.23 -2.97 -6.44
CA ASP A 98 18.45 -3.75 -6.70
C ASP A 98 18.16 -5.09 -7.41
N ASN A 99 16.88 -5.47 -7.57
CA ASN A 99 16.48 -6.73 -8.18
C ASN A 99 16.57 -6.65 -9.73
N PRO A 100 17.41 -7.47 -10.39
CA PRO A 100 17.66 -7.37 -11.83
C PRO A 100 16.42 -7.68 -12.68
N GLU A 101 15.54 -8.58 -12.21
CA GLU A 101 14.33 -8.95 -12.94
C GLU A 101 13.34 -7.79 -13.02
N ILE A 102 13.17 -7.08 -11.90
CA ILE A 102 12.34 -5.89 -11.85
C ILE A 102 12.98 -4.78 -12.69
N GLN A 103 14.29 -4.56 -12.61
CA GLN A 103 14.96 -3.56 -13.45
C GLN A 103 14.72 -3.81 -14.94
N GLN A 104 14.86 -5.05 -15.40
CA GLN A 104 14.58 -5.45 -16.78
C GLN A 104 13.13 -5.13 -17.18
N ALA A 105 12.16 -5.48 -16.34
CA ALA A 105 10.76 -5.18 -16.58
C ALA A 105 10.44 -3.67 -16.55
N LEU A 106 11.10 -2.91 -15.68
CA LEU A 106 10.96 -1.46 -15.55
C LEU A 106 11.51 -0.70 -16.76
N HIS A 107 12.42 -1.27 -17.55
CA HIS A 107 12.87 -0.65 -18.80
C HIS A 107 11.73 -0.50 -19.82
N TYR A 108 10.75 -1.40 -19.79
CA TYR A 108 9.59 -1.32 -20.69
C TYR A 108 8.54 -0.30 -20.22
N ASN A 109 8.49 0.01 -18.93
CA ASN A 109 7.55 0.95 -18.32
C ASN A 109 8.29 2.09 -17.61
N SER A 110 8.67 3.12 -18.37
CA SER A 110 9.40 4.28 -17.84
C SER A 110 8.66 5.00 -16.71
N THR A 111 7.32 5.11 -16.77
CA THR A 111 6.51 5.75 -15.74
C THR A 111 6.64 5.08 -14.37
N LEU A 112 6.57 3.74 -14.33
CA LEU A 112 6.71 2.98 -13.08
C LEU A 112 8.13 3.07 -12.52
N ARG A 113 9.13 3.11 -13.42
CA ARG A 113 10.53 3.30 -13.04
C ARG A 113 10.72 4.67 -12.38
N GLU A 114 10.35 5.74 -13.06
CA GLU A 114 10.49 7.10 -12.54
C GLU A 114 9.73 7.28 -11.23
N TYR A 115 8.54 6.68 -11.09
CA TYR A 115 7.80 6.68 -9.83
C TYR A 115 8.58 6.02 -8.67
N LEU A 116 9.10 4.81 -8.88
CA LEU A 116 9.81 4.08 -7.83
C LEU A 116 11.12 4.77 -7.44
N PHE A 117 11.89 5.22 -8.43
CA PHE A 117 13.17 5.87 -8.22
C PHE A 117 13.00 7.25 -7.58
N SER A 118 12.04 8.08 -8.04
CA SER A 118 11.80 9.42 -7.46
C SER A 118 11.41 9.36 -5.98
N LEU A 119 10.62 8.37 -5.56
CA LEU A 119 10.31 8.16 -4.14
C LEU A 119 11.56 7.80 -3.32
N HIS A 120 12.41 6.93 -3.86
CA HIS A 120 13.61 6.48 -3.18
C HIS A 120 14.72 7.55 -3.11
N GLU A 121 14.89 8.33 -4.18
CA GLU A 121 15.87 9.42 -4.31
C GLU A 121 15.41 10.72 -3.63
N CYS A 122 14.18 10.76 -3.11
CA CYS A 122 13.54 11.92 -2.50
C CYS A 122 13.28 13.09 -3.48
N GLU A 123 13.07 12.79 -4.76
CA GLU A 123 12.68 13.77 -5.78
C GLU A 123 11.16 13.97 -5.82
N TYR A 124 10.63 14.64 -4.79
CA TYR A 124 9.19 14.70 -4.53
C TYR A 124 8.36 15.37 -5.64
N ARG A 125 8.93 16.37 -6.32
CA ARG A 125 8.24 17.03 -7.45
C ARG A 125 7.98 16.06 -8.60
N LEU A 126 8.98 15.27 -8.97
CA LEU A 126 8.84 14.25 -10.02
C LEU A 126 7.89 13.14 -9.57
N PHE A 127 8.00 12.72 -8.30
CA PHE A 127 7.10 11.73 -7.70
C PHE A 127 5.63 12.14 -7.81
N TYR A 128 5.26 13.38 -7.52
CA TYR A 128 3.86 13.85 -7.64
C TYR A 128 3.34 13.83 -9.08
N GLN A 129 4.20 14.15 -10.05
CA GLN A 129 3.84 14.06 -11.47
C GLN A 129 3.58 12.61 -11.87
N ARG A 130 4.49 11.69 -11.52
CA ARG A 130 4.34 10.27 -11.83
C ARG A 130 3.21 9.60 -11.04
N LEU A 131 2.92 10.08 -9.83
CA LEU A 131 1.79 9.61 -9.03
C LEU A 131 0.44 9.94 -9.70
N ALA A 132 0.34 11.09 -10.39
CA ALA A 132 -0.83 11.43 -11.19
C ALA A 132 -0.99 10.49 -12.40
N ASP A 133 0.11 10.15 -13.07
CA ASP A 133 0.09 9.17 -14.17
C ASP A 133 -0.36 7.78 -13.68
N ILE A 134 0.12 7.36 -12.50
CA ILE A 134 -0.29 6.09 -11.87
C ILE A 134 -1.75 6.13 -11.43
N GLU A 135 -2.28 7.26 -10.97
CA GLU A 135 -3.71 7.39 -10.68
C GLU A 135 -4.56 7.09 -11.92
N VAL A 136 -4.16 7.58 -13.09
CA VAL A 136 -4.86 7.30 -14.35
C VAL A 136 -4.77 5.82 -14.68
N MET A 137 -3.57 5.24 -14.60
CA MET A 137 -3.35 3.80 -14.82
C MET A 137 -4.21 2.92 -13.89
N MET A 138 -4.32 3.27 -12.61
CA MET A 138 -5.13 2.52 -11.65
C MET A 138 -6.64 2.65 -11.90
N LYS A 139 -7.09 3.75 -12.52
CA LYS A 139 -8.50 3.91 -12.91
C LYS A 139 -8.88 3.00 -14.07
N GLU A 140 -7.94 2.72 -14.95
CA GLU A 140 -8.14 1.83 -16.09
C GLU A 140 -8.07 0.34 -15.68
N ASP A 141 -7.40 0.03 -14.58
CA ASP A 141 -7.26 -1.34 -14.07
C ASP A 141 -8.51 -1.85 -13.34
N MET A 142 -8.99 -3.03 -13.75
CA MET A 142 -10.13 -3.70 -13.09
C MET A 142 -9.91 -3.96 -11.59
N LEU A 143 -8.71 -4.42 -11.19
CA LEU A 143 -8.41 -4.81 -9.81
C LEU A 143 -8.20 -3.60 -8.89
N LEU A 144 -7.55 -2.54 -9.38
CA LEU A 144 -7.16 -1.38 -8.57
C LEU A 144 -8.18 -0.24 -8.63
N HIS A 145 -9.08 -0.21 -9.60
CA HIS A 145 -10.11 0.83 -9.74
C HIS A 145 -10.99 1.02 -8.48
N PRO A 146 -11.37 0.00 -7.70
CA PRO A 146 -12.11 0.24 -6.45
C PRO A 146 -11.25 0.86 -5.32
N HIS A 147 -9.93 0.92 -5.50
CA HIS A 147 -8.95 1.20 -4.45
C HIS A 147 -7.99 2.35 -4.77
N TYR A 148 -8.03 2.94 -5.99
CA TYR A 148 -7.10 4.00 -6.40
C TYR A 148 -7.06 5.19 -5.42
N ARG A 149 -8.22 5.63 -4.90
CA ARG A 149 -8.30 6.76 -3.94
C ARG A 149 -7.55 6.46 -2.65
N TYR A 150 -7.65 5.22 -2.18
CA TYR A 150 -6.94 4.78 -0.98
C TYR A 150 -5.44 4.78 -1.24
N TYR A 151 -5.02 4.20 -2.37
CA TYR A 151 -3.61 4.11 -2.75
C TYR A 151 -2.95 5.49 -2.81
N ILE A 152 -3.54 6.44 -3.54
CA ILE A 152 -2.97 7.79 -3.70
C ILE A 152 -2.88 8.51 -2.36
N LYS A 153 -3.92 8.39 -1.54
CA LYS A 153 -3.94 9.01 -0.21
C LYS A 153 -2.81 8.49 0.67
N GLU A 154 -2.61 7.17 0.70
CA GLU A 154 -1.54 6.56 1.48
C GLU A 154 -0.15 6.91 0.94
N MET A 155 0.03 6.93 -0.39
CA MET A 155 1.30 7.35 -0.99
C MET A 155 1.65 8.82 -0.73
N ARG A 156 0.67 9.71 -0.61
CA ARG A 156 0.90 11.10 -0.17
C ARG A 156 1.37 11.15 1.28
N ILE A 157 0.73 10.37 2.17
CA ILE A 157 1.10 10.29 3.58
C ILE A 157 2.54 9.77 3.73
N THR A 158 2.91 8.70 3.01
CA THR A 158 4.27 8.15 3.08
C THR A 158 5.32 9.14 2.57
N ALA A 159 5.05 9.84 1.46
CA ALA A 159 5.94 10.87 0.94
C ALA A 159 6.11 12.06 1.91
N TYR A 160 5.03 12.50 2.56
CA TYR A 160 5.07 13.56 3.57
C TYR A 160 5.84 13.13 4.81
N ASP A 161 5.57 11.93 5.33
CA ASP A 161 6.27 11.40 6.50
C ASP A 161 7.76 11.20 6.20
N GLN A 162 8.11 10.75 4.99
CA GLN A 162 9.50 10.59 4.56
C GLN A 162 10.27 11.93 4.57
N LEU A 163 9.67 13.03 4.09
CA LEU A 163 10.30 14.34 4.16
C LEU A 163 10.36 14.86 5.61
N LEU A 164 9.22 14.84 6.31
CA LEU A 164 9.11 15.43 7.64
C LEU A 164 9.94 14.69 8.70
N SER A 165 10.12 13.37 8.57
CA SER A 165 10.92 12.57 9.51
C SER A 165 12.40 12.95 9.54
N THR A 166 12.91 13.61 8.49
CA THR A 166 14.31 14.07 8.42
C THR A 166 14.57 15.38 9.15
N TYR A 167 13.52 16.11 9.54
CA TYR A 167 13.62 17.43 10.17
C TYR A 167 12.85 17.49 11.50
N MET A 168 13.38 18.20 12.50
CA MET A 168 12.63 18.48 13.73
C MET A 168 11.54 19.54 13.51
N SER A 169 11.83 20.51 12.64
CA SER A 169 10.87 21.52 12.20
C SER A 169 11.14 21.88 10.74
N LEU A 170 10.08 22.01 9.94
CA LEU A 170 10.14 22.34 8.51
C LEU A 170 9.24 23.53 8.20
N GLY A 171 9.68 24.46 7.36
CA GLY A 171 8.82 25.54 6.86
C GLY A 171 7.85 25.05 5.79
N VAL A 172 6.58 25.46 5.86
CA VAL A 172 5.56 25.16 4.84
C VAL A 172 5.97 25.65 3.44
N PRO A 173 6.56 26.85 3.25
CA PRO A 173 7.04 27.31 1.95
C PRO A 173 8.10 26.39 1.33
N TYR A 174 9.02 25.89 2.16
CA TYR A 174 10.05 24.96 1.70
C TYR A 174 9.42 23.63 1.28
N MET A 175 8.51 23.07 2.09
CA MET A 175 7.81 21.85 1.75
C MET A 175 7.04 21.99 0.43
N ALA A 176 6.28 23.08 0.26
CA ALA A 176 5.57 23.38 -0.98
C ALA A 176 6.50 23.44 -2.20
N SER A 177 7.68 24.06 -2.06
CA SER A 177 8.68 24.14 -3.12
C SER A 177 9.27 22.77 -3.52
N GLN A 178 9.49 21.87 -2.54
CA GLN A 178 10.01 20.52 -2.77
C GLN A 178 9.00 19.63 -3.50
N PHE A 179 7.72 19.73 -3.15
CA PHE A 179 6.64 18.99 -3.80
C PHE A 179 6.15 19.66 -5.10
N GLY A 180 6.48 20.93 -5.33
CA GLY A 180 6.07 21.68 -6.52
C GLY A 180 4.59 22.08 -6.52
N VAL A 181 4.01 22.32 -5.33
CA VAL A 181 2.60 22.66 -5.12
C VAL A 181 2.46 23.99 -4.36
N SER A 182 1.24 24.53 -4.23
CA SER A 182 1.01 25.76 -3.45
C SER A 182 1.09 25.50 -1.94
N GLU A 183 1.42 26.55 -1.18
CA GLU A 183 1.47 26.49 0.28
C GLU A 183 0.09 26.16 0.87
N GLU A 184 -0.97 26.79 0.35
CA GLU A 184 -2.35 26.52 0.76
C GLU A 184 -2.75 25.05 0.60
N PHE A 185 -2.25 24.39 -0.46
CA PHE A 185 -2.52 22.98 -0.71
C PHE A 185 -1.86 22.08 0.34
N ILE A 186 -0.59 22.35 0.69
CA ILE A 186 0.13 21.61 1.74
C ILE A 186 -0.54 21.82 3.09
N GLU A 187 -0.93 23.05 3.43
CA GLU A 187 -1.62 23.31 4.70
C GLU A 187 -2.93 22.52 4.82
N ASP A 188 -3.76 22.51 3.77
CA ASP A 188 -5.04 21.79 3.77
C ASP A 188 -4.84 20.27 3.82
N GLU A 189 -3.93 19.70 3.03
CA GLU A 189 -3.70 18.24 3.06
C GLU A 189 -3.06 17.76 4.36
N VAL A 190 -1.98 18.41 4.81
CA VAL A 190 -1.26 17.99 6.01
C VAL A 190 -2.15 18.16 7.25
N SER A 191 -2.96 19.23 7.32
CA SER A 191 -3.91 19.41 8.44
C SER A 191 -4.97 18.30 8.49
N LYS A 192 -5.51 17.86 7.34
CA LYS A 192 -6.45 16.73 7.27
C LYS A 192 -5.80 15.43 7.73
N PHE A 193 -4.54 15.18 7.36
CA PHE A 193 -3.82 13.96 7.77
C PHE A 193 -3.43 13.96 9.25
N ILE A 194 -3.07 15.12 9.81
CA ILE A 194 -2.84 15.28 11.25
C ILE A 194 -4.15 15.10 12.02
N ALA A 195 -5.25 15.70 11.57
CA ALA A 195 -6.56 15.54 12.19
C ALA A 195 -7.05 14.08 12.16
N ALA A 196 -6.72 13.34 11.09
CA ALA A 196 -7.00 11.91 10.99
C ALA A 196 -6.05 11.03 11.84
N GLY A 197 -5.02 11.61 12.48
CA GLY A 197 -4.02 10.88 13.27
C GLY A 197 -3.12 9.97 12.43
N ARG A 198 -2.96 10.25 11.13
CA ARG A 198 -2.06 9.50 10.23
C ARG A 198 -0.65 10.10 10.19
N LEU A 199 -0.53 11.39 10.50
CA LEU A 199 0.72 12.14 10.58
C LEU A 199 0.87 12.72 11.99
N ASN A 200 1.99 12.43 12.64
CA ASN A 200 2.26 12.80 14.04
C ASN A 200 3.07 14.11 14.14
N TYR A 201 2.55 15.15 13.51
CA TYR A 201 3.17 16.47 13.43
C TYR A 201 2.18 17.55 13.90
N LYS A 202 2.67 18.74 14.22
CA LYS A 202 1.86 19.92 14.53
C LYS A 202 2.18 21.04 13.55
N ILE A 203 1.15 21.69 13.03
CA ILE A 203 1.29 22.87 12.17
C ILE A 203 1.11 24.12 13.04
N ASP A 204 2.09 25.02 13.00
CA ASP A 204 1.98 26.38 13.48
C ASP A 204 1.78 27.32 12.29
N LYS A 205 0.56 27.83 12.15
CA LYS A 205 0.16 28.72 11.07
C LYS A 205 0.78 30.11 11.16
N VAL A 206 1.08 30.60 12.37
CA VAL A 206 1.65 31.94 12.55
C VAL A 206 3.10 31.97 12.12
N SER A 207 3.85 30.91 12.46
CA SER A 207 5.25 30.78 12.06
C SER A 207 5.45 30.03 10.73
N ALA A 208 4.37 29.54 10.11
CA ALA A 208 4.38 28.72 8.90
C ALA A 208 5.33 27.52 8.99
N LYS A 209 5.33 26.83 10.15
CA LYS A 209 6.21 25.70 10.44
C LYS A 209 5.44 24.45 10.84
N ILE A 210 5.96 23.31 10.42
CA ILE A 210 5.52 21.98 10.80
C ILE A 210 6.56 21.43 11.76
N VAL A 211 6.14 21.05 12.96
CA VAL A 211 7.01 20.56 14.05
C VAL A 211 6.70 19.10 14.34
N ASN A 212 7.74 18.29 14.45
CA ASN A 212 7.61 16.89 14.84
C ASN A 212 7.24 16.77 16.32
N VAL A 213 6.22 15.96 16.61
CA VAL A 213 5.81 15.67 17.99
C VAL A 213 6.36 14.30 18.38
N PRO A 214 7.29 14.22 19.34
CA PRO A 214 7.79 12.93 19.78
C PRO A 214 6.64 12.08 20.32
N LEU A 215 6.56 10.86 19.81
CA LEU A 215 5.53 9.90 20.18
C LEU A 215 5.88 9.21 21.49
N GLU A 216 5.01 9.39 22.49
CA GLU A 216 5.03 8.54 23.67
C GLU A 216 4.43 7.17 23.32
N LYS A 217 5.31 6.18 23.08
CA LYS A 217 4.92 4.81 22.68
C LYS A 217 3.84 4.20 23.57
N ASN A 218 3.86 4.50 24.87
CA ASN A 218 2.87 3.99 25.83
C ASN A 218 1.45 4.53 25.56
N SER A 219 1.34 5.79 25.12
CA SER A 219 0.06 6.42 24.80
C SER A 219 -0.59 5.81 23.56
N GLU A 220 0.22 5.48 22.55
CA GLU A 220 -0.26 4.83 21.32
C GLU A 220 -0.73 3.39 21.58
N VAL A 221 0.08 2.60 22.28
CA VAL A 221 -0.29 1.21 22.65
C VAL A 221 -1.56 1.22 23.49
N PHE A 222 -1.66 2.13 24.46
CA PHE A 222 -2.85 2.26 25.30
C PHE A 222 -4.11 2.60 24.47
N LYS A 223 -4.01 3.57 23.55
CA LYS A 223 -5.13 3.91 22.64
C LYS A 223 -5.52 2.74 21.74
N ALA A 224 -4.55 1.98 21.24
CA ALA A 224 -4.81 0.80 20.40
C ALA A 224 -5.53 -0.30 21.19
N VAL A 225 -5.08 -0.57 22.42
CA VAL A 225 -5.70 -1.54 23.32
C VAL A 225 -7.15 -1.16 23.65
N ILE A 226 -7.42 0.11 23.94
CA ILE A 226 -8.80 0.58 24.18
C ILE A 226 -9.67 0.35 22.94
N LYS A 227 -9.20 0.74 21.75
CA LYS A 227 -9.98 0.57 20.51
C LYS A 227 -10.29 -0.91 20.22
N GLN A 228 -9.32 -1.80 20.39
CA GLN A 228 -9.52 -3.23 20.20
C GLN A 228 -10.44 -3.82 21.28
N GLY A 229 -10.30 -3.35 22.53
CA GLY A 229 -11.18 -3.69 23.64
C GLY A 229 -12.63 -3.32 23.37
N ASP A 230 -12.89 -2.09 22.91
CA ASP A 230 -14.24 -1.61 22.58
C ASP A 230 -14.87 -2.41 21.44
N LEU A 231 -14.11 -2.75 20.39
CA LEU A 231 -14.58 -3.59 19.29
C LEU A 231 -14.99 -4.98 19.79
N LEU A 232 -14.16 -5.60 20.62
CA LEU A 232 -14.41 -6.91 21.20
C LEU A 232 -15.63 -6.88 22.12
N LEU A 233 -15.75 -5.87 23.00
CA LEU A 233 -16.92 -5.69 23.87
C LEU A 233 -18.19 -5.53 23.05
N ASN A 234 -18.16 -4.75 21.98
CA ASN A 234 -19.30 -4.59 21.07
C ASN A 234 -19.71 -5.90 20.40
N HIS A 235 -18.74 -6.73 19.99
CA HIS A 235 -19.01 -8.06 19.44
C HIS A 235 -19.62 -9.00 20.48
N ILE A 236 -19.07 -9.05 21.70
CA ILE A 236 -19.62 -9.85 22.80
C ILE A 236 -21.04 -9.40 23.15
N HIS A 237 -21.29 -8.10 23.26
CA HIS A 237 -22.64 -7.57 23.53
C HIS A 237 -23.64 -7.95 22.43
N LYS A 238 -23.25 -7.89 21.16
CA LYS A 238 -24.11 -8.32 20.04
C LYS A 238 -24.39 -9.82 20.10
N LEU A 239 -23.36 -10.64 20.31
CA LEU A 239 -23.50 -12.10 20.42
C LEU A 239 -24.38 -12.50 21.60
N GLY A 240 -24.18 -11.88 22.78
CA GLY A 240 -25.00 -12.13 23.97
C GLY A 240 -26.47 -11.80 23.75
N ARG A 241 -26.80 -10.77 22.97
CA ARG A 241 -28.20 -10.46 22.60
C ARG A 241 -28.81 -11.50 21.68
N VAL A 242 -28.03 -12.11 20.79
CA VAL A 242 -28.51 -13.15 19.86
C VAL A 242 -28.68 -14.49 20.56
N ILE A 243 -27.81 -14.81 21.53
CA ILE A 243 -27.84 -16.09 22.27
C ILE A 243 -28.91 -16.12 23.37
N ASN A 244 -29.25 -14.95 23.95
CA ASN A 244 -30.25 -14.84 25.02
C ASN A 244 -31.70 -14.68 24.50
N ILE A 245 -31.92 -14.77 23.19
CA ILE A 245 -33.24 -14.88 22.54
C ILE A 245 -33.42 -16.33 22.11
#